data_AF-K6V044-F1
#
_entry.id   AF-K6V044-F1
#
_cell.length_a   1.000
_cell.length_b   1.000
_cell.length_c   1.000
_cell.angle_alpha   90.00
_cell.angle_beta   90.00
_cell.angle_gamma   90.00
#
_symmetry.space_group_name_H-M   'P 1'
#
loop_
_entity.id
_entity.type
_entity.pdbx_description
1 polymer ?
#
loop_
_entity_poly.entity_id
_entity_poly.type
_entity_poly.pdbx_seq_one_letter_code
_entity_poly.pdbx_strand_id
1 'polypeptide(L)'
;KKKIFNINSRNIHRIPESSKVLDVGTKINNLLILKDILDNSASIQKVFDSKAKSSQEFLKKFRTNQQSDKNTQLSRLIEERLVYIREVSKHKPGFHYFDCRLDECMEMKNLHDYFKNFNGMKGKIAEANKNWELHCEHVDYIYSLYEMYIEGCCTCYFASDKCGENRSHYFKCEEKYDQYNFCSALKCNEILPGKKNHKKSR
;
A
#
# COMPACT_ATOMS: atom_id res chain seq x y z
N LYS A 1 -23.83 33.28 4.96
CA LYS A 1 -24.38 32.14 4.18
C LYS A 1 -23.36 31.71 3.11
N LYS A 2 -22.45 30.78 3.40
CA LYS A 2 -21.67 30.06 2.37
C LYS A 2 -22.35 28.69 2.20
N LYS A 3 -23.08 28.50 1.09
CA LYS A 3 -23.45 27.16 0.63
C LYS A 3 -22.17 26.53 0.10
N ILE A 4 -21.38 25.90 0.98
CA ILE A 4 -20.32 24.98 0.56
C ILE A 4 -21.07 23.80 -0.02
N PHE A 5 -21.00 23.65 -1.34
CA PHE A 5 -21.64 22.56 -2.04
C PHE A 5 -21.20 21.23 -1.41
N ASN A 6 -22.17 20.36 -1.09
CA ASN A 6 -21.97 18.99 -0.64
C ASN A 6 -21.44 18.12 -1.80
N ILE A 7 -20.25 18.47 -2.30
CA ILE A 7 -19.52 17.77 -3.38
C ILE A 7 -18.66 16.64 -2.78
N ASN A 8 -18.37 16.71 -1.47
CA ASN A 8 -17.42 15.85 -0.77
C ASN A 8 -17.80 14.35 -0.78
N SER A 9 -19.02 13.97 -1.15
CA SER A 9 -19.44 12.56 -1.21
C SER A 9 -19.62 12.00 -2.63
N ARG A 10 -19.36 12.80 -3.69
CA ARG A 10 -19.52 12.30 -5.06
C ARG A 10 -18.35 11.39 -5.43
N ASN A 11 -18.68 10.19 -5.87
CA ASN A 11 -17.73 9.31 -6.55
C ASN A 11 -17.19 10.00 -7.79
N ILE A 12 -15.88 9.93 -8.02
CA ILE A 12 -15.22 10.65 -9.12
C ILE A 12 -15.69 10.20 -10.50
N HIS A 13 -16.19 8.97 -10.64
CA HIS A 13 -16.82 8.48 -11.88
C HIS A 13 -18.17 9.16 -12.18
N ARG A 14 -18.79 9.82 -11.20
CA ARG A 14 -20.03 10.59 -11.38
C ARG A 14 -19.79 12.04 -11.76
N ILE A 15 -18.54 12.49 -11.80
CA ILE A 15 -18.16 13.84 -12.25
C ILE A 15 -17.83 13.75 -13.74
N PRO A 16 -18.55 14.43 -14.64
CA PRO A 16 -18.43 14.22 -16.09
C PRO A 16 -17.01 14.36 -16.63
N GLU A 17 -16.28 15.39 -16.21
CA GLU A 17 -14.91 15.66 -16.63
C GLU A 17 -13.94 14.61 -16.07
N SER A 18 -14.05 14.29 -14.78
CA SER A 18 -13.24 13.26 -14.13
C SER A 18 -13.48 11.89 -14.77
N SER A 19 -14.73 11.53 -15.06
CA SER A 19 -15.07 10.25 -15.70
C SER A 19 -14.41 10.10 -17.08
N LYS A 20 -14.36 11.17 -17.87
CA LYS A 20 -13.69 11.14 -19.19
C LYS A 20 -12.19 10.92 -19.05
N VAL A 21 -11.54 11.62 -18.11
CA VAL A 21 -10.11 11.47 -17.84
C VAL A 21 -9.78 10.06 -17.35
N LEU A 22 -10.59 9.52 -16.42
CA LEU A 22 -10.41 8.17 -15.88
C LEU A 22 -10.60 7.09 -16.94
N ASP A 23 -11.58 7.24 -17.84
CA ASP A 23 -11.82 6.29 -18.94
C ASP A 23 -10.62 6.25 -19.91
N VAL A 24 -10.13 7.41 -20.34
CA VAL A 24 -8.95 7.51 -21.21
C VAL A 24 -7.71 6.95 -20.51
N GLY A 25 -7.48 7.32 -19.24
CA GLY A 25 -6.36 6.82 -18.45
C GLY A 25 -6.40 5.30 -18.27
N THR A 26 -7.57 4.72 -18.02
CA THR A 26 -7.77 3.27 -17.89
C THR A 26 -7.46 2.55 -19.20
N LYS A 27 -7.93 3.08 -20.33
CA LYS A 27 -7.64 2.51 -21.66
C LYS A 27 -6.15 2.51 -21.96
N ILE A 28 -5.46 3.63 -21.73
CA ILE A 28 -4.01 3.76 -21.95
C ILE A 28 -3.27 2.75 -21.07
N ASN A 29 -3.60 2.69 -19.77
CA ASN A 29 -2.96 1.75 -18.85
C ASN A 29 -3.13 0.29 -19.30
N ASN A 30 -4.34 -0.12 -19.69
CA ASN A 30 -4.58 -1.49 -20.14
C ASN A 30 -3.75 -1.84 -21.38
N LEU A 31 -3.63 -0.91 -22.34
CA LEU A 31 -2.78 -1.09 -23.52
C LEU A 31 -1.30 -1.23 -23.16
N LEU A 32 -0.81 -0.42 -22.23
CA LEU A 32 0.58 -0.48 -21.77
C LEU A 32 0.89 -1.77 -20.99
N ILE A 33 -0.02 -2.21 -20.11
CA ILE A 33 0.09 -3.49 -19.40
C ILE A 33 0.13 -4.66 -20.40
N LEU A 34 -0.80 -4.69 -21.36
CA LEU A 34 -0.84 -5.75 -22.36
C LEU A 34 0.45 -5.80 -23.17
N LYS A 35 0.94 -4.64 -23.61
CA LYS A 35 2.21 -4.55 -24.34
C LYS A 35 3.38 -5.08 -23.50
N ASP A 36 3.49 -4.64 -22.24
CA ASP A 36 4.55 -5.10 -21.33
C ASP A 36 4.49 -6.62 -21.09
N ILE A 37 3.29 -7.20 -20.97
CA ILE A 37 3.12 -8.65 -20.84
C ILE A 37 3.57 -9.39 -22.11
N LEU A 38 3.18 -8.89 -23.29
CA LEU A 38 3.55 -9.52 -24.56
C LEU A 38 5.07 -9.47 -24.78
N ASP A 39 5.67 -8.29 -24.57
CA ASP A 39 7.11 -8.06 -24.73
C ASP A 39 7.94 -8.91 -23.74
N ASN A 40 7.41 -9.19 -22.55
CA ASN A 40 8.08 -9.96 -21.51
C ASN A 40 7.59 -11.42 -21.36
N SER A 41 6.73 -11.90 -22.26
CA SER A 41 6.04 -13.20 -22.14
C SER A 41 6.95 -14.40 -21.84
N ALA A 42 8.12 -14.48 -22.48
CA ALA A 42 9.10 -15.55 -22.22
C ALA A 42 9.70 -15.49 -20.80
N SER A 43 9.94 -14.29 -20.27
CA SER A 43 10.42 -14.09 -18.90
C SER A 43 9.33 -14.42 -17.89
N ILE A 44 8.08 -14.03 -18.18
CA ILE A 44 6.90 -14.38 -17.39
C ILE A 44 6.74 -15.90 -17.30
N GLN A 45 6.83 -16.60 -18.43
CA GLN A 45 6.73 -18.06 -18.46
C GLN A 45 7.77 -18.72 -17.54
N LYS A 46 9.02 -18.22 -17.54
CA LYS A 46 10.06 -18.72 -16.61
C LYS A 46 9.69 -18.54 -15.14
N VAL A 47 9.06 -17.42 -14.77
CA VAL A 47 8.57 -17.18 -13.40
C VAL A 47 7.50 -18.23 -13.04
N PHE A 48 6.51 -18.45 -13.91
CA PHE A 48 5.49 -19.48 -13.69
C PHE A 48 6.11 -20.88 -13.56
N ASP A 49 7.02 -21.26 -14.46
CA ASP A 49 7.67 -22.57 -14.44
C ASP A 49 8.49 -22.78 -13.16
N SER A 50 9.22 -21.75 -12.71
CA SER A 50 10.01 -21.82 -11.47
C SER A 50 9.14 -21.99 -10.22
N LYS A 51 8.04 -21.22 -10.10
CA LYS A 51 7.10 -21.36 -8.97
C LYS A 51 6.37 -22.70 -8.99
N ALA A 52 6.02 -23.20 -10.17
CA ALA A 52 5.42 -24.52 -10.33
C ALA A 52 6.38 -25.62 -9.83
N LYS A 53 7.66 -25.56 -10.22
CA LYS A 53 8.70 -26.48 -9.73
C LYS A 53 8.87 -26.41 -8.20
N SER A 54 9.01 -25.20 -7.64
CA SER A 54 9.11 -25.01 -6.17
C SER A 54 7.93 -25.61 -5.42
N SER A 55 6.71 -25.33 -5.90
CA SER A 55 5.48 -25.84 -5.30
C SER A 55 5.42 -27.38 -5.34
N GLN A 56 5.86 -27.99 -6.44
CA GLN A 56 5.93 -29.45 -6.57
C GLN A 56 6.95 -30.06 -5.59
N GLU A 57 8.12 -29.46 -5.46
CA GLU A 57 9.16 -29.89 -4.52
C GLU A 57 8.69 -29.76 -3.07
N PHE A 58 8.01 -28.67 -2.73
CA PHE A 58 7.37 -28.50 -1.43
C PHE A 58 6.39 -29.64 -1.17
N LEU A 59 5.44 -29.88 -2.08
CA LEU A 59 4.39 -30.88 -1.90
C LEU A 59 4.96 -32.28 -1.69
N LYS A 60 6.06 -32.62 -2.38
CA LYS A 60 6.78 -33.89 -2.15
C LYS A 60 7.32 -33.97 -0.72
N LYS A 61 8.02 -32.93 -0.24
CA LYS A 61 8.56 -32.86 1.14
C LYS A 61 7.46 -32.86 2.21
N PHE A 62 6.34 -32.19 1.95
CA PHE A 62 5.19 -32.16 2.85
C PHE A 62 4.55 -33.54 3.02
N ARG A 63 4.40 -34.29 1.91
CA ARG A 63 3.85 -35.65 1.96
C ARG A 63 4.74 -36.64 2.70
N THR A 64 6.06 -36.44 2.68
CA THR A 64 7.02 -37.32 3.37
C THR A 64 7.17 -36.99 4.85
N ASN A 65 6.96 -35.74 5.26
CA ASN A 65 7.10 -35.30 6.65
C ASN A 65 5.72 -35.07 7.29
N GLN A 66 5.12 -36.12 7.86
CA GLN A 66 4.04 -35.95 8.84
C GLN A 66 4.67 -35.46 10.16
N GLN A 67 4.73 -34.15 10.45
CA GLN A 67 4.64 -33.67 11.84
C GLN A 67 4.43 -32.13 12.01
N SER A 68 3.50 -31.85 12.94
CA SER A 68 3.29 -30.71 13.85
C SER A 68 3.02 -29.27 13.41
N ASP A 69 3.18 -28.83 12.16
CA ASP A 69 2.81 -27.43 11.81
C ASP A 69 2.17 -27.26 10.44
N LYS A 70 0.94 -27.77 10.31
CA LYS A 70 0.18 -27.73 9.05
C LYS A 70 -0.15 -26.31 8.59
N ASN A 71 -0.36 -25.36 9.51
CA ASN A 71 -0.83 -24.02 9.17
C ASN A 71 0.30 -23.15 8.61
N THR A 72 1.47 -23.12 9.26
CA THR A 72 2.65 -22.41 8.74
C THR A 72 3.09 -22.95 7.38
N GLN A 73 3.05 -24.27 7.21
CA GLN A 73 3.40 -24.91 5.94
C GLN A 73 2.39 -24.63 4.83
N LEU A 74 1.09 -24.55 5.14
CA LEU A 74 0.06 -24.16 4.19
C LEU A 74 0.21 -22.70 3.74
N SER A 75 0.52 -21.77 4.64
CA SER A 75 0.79 -20.37 4.28
C SER A 75 2.00 -20.23 3.36
N ARG A 76 3.09 -20.98 3.62
CA ARG A 76 4.28 -20.99 2.76
C ARG A 76 3.99 -21.54 1.36
N LEU A 77 3.14 -22.57 1.25
CA LEU A 77 2.64 -23.09 -0.02
C LEU A 77 1.84 -22.07 -0.82
N ILE A 78 0.97 -21.31 -0.13
CA ILE A 78 0.17 -20.26 -0.77
C ILE A 78 1.10 -19.15 -1.31
N GLU A 79 2.10 -18.72 -0.53
CA GLU A 79 3.10 -17.74 -0.97
C GLU A 79 3.89 -18.22 -2.20
N GLU A 80 4.32 -19.49 -2.21
CA GLU A 80 5.08 -20.07 -3.34
C GLU A 80 4.24 -20.18 -4.62
N ARG A 81 2.93 -20.39 -4.51
CA ARG A 81 2.04 -20.58 -5.66
C ARG A 81 1.51 -19.27 -6.25
N LEU A 82 1.36 -18.23 -5.44
CA LEU A 82 0.84 -16.95 -5.90
C LEU A 82 1.87 -16.24 -6.81
N VAL A 83 1.41 -15.86 -8.00
CA VAL A 83 2.16 -14.99 -8.91
C VAL A 83 1.54 -13.60 -8.81
N TYR A 84 2.34 -12.63 -8.40
CA TYR A 84 1.88 -11.25 -8.26
C TYR A 84 2.06 -10.49 -9.57
N ILE A 85 1.18 -9.53 -9.85
CA ILE A 85 1.25 -8.74 -11.10
C ILE A 85 2.59 -8.01 -11.25
N ARG A 86 3.19 -7.57 -10.13
CA ARG A 86 4.53 -6.96 -10.08
C ARG A 86 5.68 -7.90 -10.46
N GLU A 87 5.47 -9.21 -10.38
CA GLU A 87 6.47 -10.22 -10.78
C GLU A 87 6.42 -10.49 -12.29
N VAL A 88 5.30 -10.15 -12.95
CA VAL A 88 5.07 -10.42 -14.38
C VAL A 88 5.01 -9.16 -15.24
N SER A 89 4.80 -7.99 -14.64
CA SER A 89 4.80 -6.70 -15.33
C SER A 89 5.63 -5.69 -14.55
N LYS A 90 6.51 -4.97 -15.26
CA LYS A 90 7.25 -3.82 -14.72
C LYS A 90 6.48 -2.52 -14.88
N HIS A 91 5.46 -2.51 -15.74
CA HIS A 91 4.58 -1.36 -15.91
C HIS A 91 3.83 -1.07 -14.61
N LYS A 92 4.05 0.12 -14.06
CA LYS A 92 3.29 0.65 -12.91
C LYS A 92 2.17 1.53 -13.47
N PRO A 93 0.89 1.15 -13.31
CA PRO A 93 -0.22 1.91 -13.85
C PRO A 93 -0.22 3.33 -13.26
N GLY A 94 -0.23 4.36 -14.11
CA GLY A 94 -0.27 5.76 -13.66
C GLY A 94 -1.65 6.18 -13.16
N PHE A 95 -2.69 5.64 -13.78
CA PHE A 95 -4.10 5.78 -13.40
C PHE A 95 -4.69 4.44 -13.00
N HIS A 96 -4.43 3.97 -11.79
CA HIS A 96 -5.21 2.85 -11.26
C HIS A 96 -6.71 3.21 -11.27
N TYR A 97 -7.57 2.19 -11.31
CA TYR A 97 -9.01 2.37 -11.18
C TYR A 97 -9.32 3.04 -9.82
N PHE A 98 -9.42 4.36 -9.84
CA PHE A 98 -9.74 5.18 -8.68
C PHE A 98 -11.25 5.16 -8.48
N ASP A 99 -11.74 4.05 -7.92
CA ASP A 99 -13.13 4.00 -7.45
C ASP A 99 -13.18 4.54 -6.02
N CYS A 100 -13.19 5.87 -5.92
CA CYS A 100 -13.23 6.59 -4.65
C CYS A 100 -14.20 7.77 -4.73
N ARG A 101 -14.75 8.13 -3.57
CA ARG A 101 -15.35 9.46 -3.37
C ARG A 101 -14.24 10.52 -3.30
N LEU A 102 -14.58 11.77 -3.60
CA LEU A 102 -13.59 12.86 -3.64
C LEU A 102 -12.79 13.03 -2.34
N ASP A 103 -13.44 12.87 -1.19
CA ASP A 103 -12.80 12.84 0.13
C ASP A 103 -11.78 11.71 0.23
N GLU A 104 -12.18 10.48 -0.08
CA GLU A 104 -11.32 9.29 -0.07
C GLU A 104 -10.15 9.44 -1.05
N CYS A 105 -10.38 9.97 -2.26
CA CYS A 105 -9.29 10.21 -3.21
C CYS A 105 -8.28 11.24 -2.68
N MET A 106 -8.74 12.23 -1.91
CA MET A 106 -7.87 13.22 -1.27
C MET A 106 -7.04 12.58 -0.15
N GLU A 107 -7.65 11.71 0.65
CA GLU A 107 -6.98 10.92 1.69
C GLU A 107 -5.90 10.01 1.08
N MET A 108 -6.24 9.26 0.02
CA MET A 108 -5.30 8.44 -0.74
C MET A 108 -4.13 9.27 -1.29
N LYS A 109 -4.40 10.46 -1.83
CA LYS A 109 -3.36 11.38 -2.31
C LYS A 109 -2.44 11.83 -1.17
N ASN A 110 -2.99 12.20 -0.03
CA ASN A 110 -2.20 12.63 1.13
C ASN A 110 -1.27 11.52 1.62
N LEU A 111 -1.76 10.27 1.67
CA LEU A 111 -0.95 9.09 1.99
C LEU A 111 0.17 8.88 0.95
N HIS A 112 -0.16 8.94 -0.35
CA HIS A 112 0.82 8.82 -1.42
C HIS A 112 1.95 9.87 -1.28
N ASP A 113 1.58 11.14 -1.11
CA ASP A 113 2.53 12.25 -1.01
C ASP A 113 3.38 12.13 0.25
N TYR A 114 2.80 11.67 1.36
CA TYR A 114 3.55 11.36 2.59
C TYR A 114 4.63 10.30 2.32
N PHE A 115 4.26 9.13 1.79
CA PHE A 115 5.22 8.04 1.55
C PHE A 115 6.29 8.39 0.52
N LYS A 116 5.94 9.21 -0.50
CA LYS A 116 6.87 9.70 -1.50
C LYS A 116 7.92 10.63 -0.90
N ASN A 117 7.51 11.48 0.03
CA ASN A 117 8.36 12.50 0.63
C ASN A 117 8.98 12.09 1.97
N PHE A 118 8.62 10.92 2.53
CA PHE A 118 9.01 10.46 3.86
C PHE A 118 10.51 10.65 4.17
N ASN A 119 11.38 10.20 3.27
CA ASN A 119 12.83 10.32 3.44
C ASN A 119 13.30 11.79 3.45
N GLY A 120 12.70 12.64 2.62
CA GLY A 120 13.04 14.07 2.52
C GLY A 120 12.47 14.89 3.69
N MET A 121 11.34 14.48 4.26
CA MET A 121 10.73 15.15 5.41
C MET A 121 11.56 14.95 6.68
N LYS A 122 12.16 13.76 6.87
CA LYS A 122 13.02 13.47 8.03
C LYS A 122 14.19 14.45 8.17
N GLY A 123 14.77 14.91 7.05
CA GLY A 123 15.86 15.89 7.06
C GLY A 123 15.38 17.33 7.30
N LYS A 124 14.29 17.74 6.63
CA LYS A 124 13.81 19.14 6.66
C LYS A 124 13.17 19.53 7.99
N ILE A 125 12.54 18.60 8.70
CA ILE A 125 11.85 18.93 9.95
C ILE A 125 12.86 19.19 11.08
N ALA A 126 14.04 18.56 11.05
CA ALA A 126 15.12 18.87 12.00
C ALA A 126 15.60 20.34 11.92
N GLU A 127 15.41 20.99 10.77
CA GLU A 127 15.80 22.39 10.53
C GLU A 127 14.66 23.38 10.84
N ALA A 128 13.40 22.91 10.83
CA ALA A 128 12.20 23.74 10.87
C ALA A 128 11.64 23.95 12.29
N ASN A 129 12.46 24.47 13.21
CA ASN A 129 12.08 24.73 14.61
C ASN A 129 10.85 25.65 14.83
N LYS A 130 10.37 26.38 13.80
CA LYS A 130 9.29 27.38 13.95
C LYS A 130 7.87 26.91 13.63
N ASN A 131 7.68 25.79 12.92
CA ASN A 131 6.36 25.29 12.52
C ASN A 131 6.10 23.86 13.00
N TRP A 132 6.75 23.49 14.09
CA TRP A 132 6.78 22.12 14.58
C TRP A 132 5.35 21.59 14.92
N GLU A 133 4.43 22.44 15.40
CA GLU A 133 3.05 22.05 15.78
C GLU A 133 2.25 21.64 14.54
N LEU A 134 2.30 22.45 13.49
CA LEU A 134 1.67 22.16 12.19
C LEU A 134 2.21 20.87 11.57
N HIS A 135 3.51 20.59 11.76
CA HIS A 135 4.11 19.32 11.32
C HIS A 135 3.55 18.14 12.11
N CYS A 136 3.43 18.25 13.43
CA CYS A 136 2.87 17.19 14.25
C CYS A 136 1.38 16.97 14.01
N GLU A 137 0.59 18.03 13.78
CA GLU A 137 -0.82 17.91 13.38
C GLU A 137 -0.97 17.21 12.03
N HIS A 138 -0.16 17.58 11.04
CA HIS A 138 -0.19 16.94 9.72
C HIS A 138 0.19 15.45 9.82
N VAL A 139 1.21 15.14 10.61
CA VAL A 139 1.65 13.77 10.86
C VAL A 139 0.56 12.97 11.58
N ASP A 140 -0.08 13.50 12.64
CA ASP A 140 -1.22 12.85 13.33
C ASP A 140 -2.41 12.57 12.38
N TYR A 141 -2.72 13.51 11.49
CA TYR A 141 -3.71 13.31 10.45
C TYR A 141 -3.36 12.15 9.51
N ILE A 142 -2.11 12.10 9.02
CA ILE A 142 -1.63 10.99 8.19
C ILE A 142 -1.72 9.65 8.93
N TYR A 143 -1.47 9.62 10.25
CA TYR A 143 -1.64 8.40 11.05
C TYR A 143 -3.05 7.86 10.99
N SER A 144 -4.00 8.78 11.18
CA SER A 144 -5.40 8.42 11.30
C SER A 144 -5.86 7.78 9.98
N LEU A 145 -5.35 8.29 8.85
CA LEU A 145 -5.51 7.66 7.56
C LEU A 145 -4.78 6.32 7.46
N TYR A 146 -3.54 6.23 7.92
CA TYR A 146 -2.77 4.99 7.91
C TYR A 146 -3.49 3.85 8.64
N GLU A 147 -3.97 4.09 9.86
CA GLU A 147 -4.73 3.13 10.66
C GLU A 147 -6.05 2.74 9.99
N MET A 148 -6.73 3.69 9.36
CA MET A 148 -7.99 3.43 8.65
C MET A 148 -7.81 2.53 7.42
N TYR A 149 -6.70 2.72 6.69
CA TYR A 149 -6.47 2.03 5.42
C TYR A 149 -5.61 0.77 5.53
N ILE A 150 -4.86 0.56 6.64
CA ILE A 150 -3.91 -0.55 6.75
C ILE A 150 -4.56 -1.93 6.57
N GLU A 151 -5.73 -2.18 7.18
CA GLU A 151 -6.41 -3.48 7.08
C GLU A 151 -6.85 -3.80 5.64
N GLY A 152 -7.27 -2.77 4.88
CA GLY A 152 -7.67 -2.93 3.48
C GLY A 152 -6.50 -2.91 2.49
N CYS A 153 -5.36 -2.33 2.87
CA CYS A 153 -4.21 -2.12 2.00
C CYS A 153 -3.09 -3.13 2.19
N CYS A 154 -3.02 -3.78 3.36
CA CYS A 154 -1.94 -4.68 3.73
C CYS A 154 -2.48 -6.07 4.07
N THR A 155 -1.93 -7.09 3.42
CA THR A 155 -2.19 -8.49 3.78
C THR A 155 -0.91 -9.11 4.29
N CYS A 156 -0.85 -9.35 5.60
CA CYS A 156 0.25 -10.02 6.26
C CYS A 156 -0.10 -11.51 6.44
N TYR A 157 0.83 -12.39 6.09
CA TYR A 157 0.64 -13.83 6.27
C TYR A 157 1.11 -14.22 7.68
N PHE A 158 0.24 -14.87 8.47
CA PHE A 158 0.45 -15.20 9.90
C PHE A 158 1.76 -15.94 10.26
N ALA A 159 2.52 -16.44 9.28
CA ALA A 159 3.78 -17.16 9.49
C ALA A 159 4.93 -16.63 8.62
N SER A 160 4.85 -15.38 8.18
CA SER A 160 5.88 -14.71 7.38
C SER A 160 6.00 -13.26 7.83
N ASP A 161 7.24 -12.77 7.97
CA ASP A 161 7.52 -11.34 8.23
C ASP A 161 7.19 -10.46 7.00
N LYS A 162 6.63 -11.05 5.94
CA LYS A 162 6.30 -10.37 4.70
C LYS A 162 4.80 -10.06 4.62
N CYS A 163 4.52 -8.78 4.49
CA CYS A 163 3.19 -8.28 4.12
C CYS A 163 3.15 -7.96 2.63
N GLY A 164 2.06 -8.33 1.97
CA GLY A 164 1.73 -7.90 0.62
C GLY A 164 1.05 -6.53 0.65
N GLU A 165 1.49 -5.63 -0.23
CA GLU A 165 0.82 -4.35 -0.50
C GLU A 165 -0.24 -4.55 -1.59
N ASN A 166 -1.52 -4.51 -1.21
CA ASN A 166 -2.64 -4.60 -2.16
C ASN A 166 -2.88 -3.26 -2.89
N ARG A 167 -2.46 -2.15 -2.27
CA ARG A 167 -2.69 -0.77 -2.74
C ARG A 167 -1.39 0.02 -2.87
N SER A 168 -0.36 -0.59 -3.46
CA SER A 168 1.01 -0.05 -3.57
C SER A 168 1.15 1.29 -4.31
N HIS A 169 0.08 1.78 -4.95
CA HIS A 169 0.07 3.05 -5.67
C HIS A 169 -0.16 4.26 -4.77
N TYR A 170 -0.68 4.08 -3.55
CA TYR A 170 -0.77 5.15 -2.55
C TYR A 170 -0.44 4.71 -1.13
N PHE A 171 -0.32 3.40 -0.87
CA PHE A 171 -0.10 2.86 0.47
C PHE A 171 1.19 2.04 0.54
N LYS A 172 1.86 2.09 1.69
CA LYS A 172 3.02 1.24 1.99
C LYS A 172 2.86 0.51 3.31
N CYS A 173 3.16 -0.78 3.33
CA CYS A 173 2.91 -1.65 4.48
C CYS A 173 4.12 -1.85 5.41
N GLU A 174 5.29 -1.33 5.04
CA GLU A 174 6.52 -1.53 5.83
C GLU A 174 6.47 -0.80 7.19
N GLU A 175 6.93 -1.45 8.25
CA GLU A 175 6.98 -0.89 9.62
C GLU A 175 7.82 0.38 9.75
N LYS A 176 8.77 0.64 8.84
CA LYS A 176 9.53 1.91 8.86
C LYS A 176 8.63 3.13 8.63
N TYR A 177 7.45 2.92 8.04
CA TYR A 177 6.41 3.93 7.89
C TYR A 177 5.44 3.97 9.08
N ASP A 178 5.63 3.10 10.09
CA ASP A 178 4.99 3.24 11.39
C ASP A 178 5.34 4.61 11.97
N GLN A 179 4.31 5.40 12.16
CA GLN A 179 4.38 6.75 12.64
C GLN A 179 4.94 6.86 14.06
N TYR A 180 4.89 5.81 14.89
CA TYR A 180 5.57 5.87 16.18
C TYR A 180 7.05 6.24 16.00
N ASN A 181 7.69 5.68 14.97
CA ASN A 181 9.08 5.99 14.64
C ASN A 181 9.24 7.42 14.12
N PHE A 182 8.27 7.92 13.35
CA PHE A 182 8.31 9.26 12.78
C PHE A 182 7.96 10.35 13.80
N CYS A 183 6.86 10.25 14.53
CA CYS A 183 6.49 11.12 15.66
C CYS A 183 7.57 11.17 16.73
N SER A 184 8.16 10.02 17.09
CA SER A 184 9.26 9.99 18.07
C SER A 184 10.50 10.70 17.54
N ALA A 185 10.84 10.53 16.25
CA ALA A 185 11.94 11.27 15.62
C ALA A 185 11.68 12.79 15.58
N LEU A 186 10.41 13.20 15.50
CA LEU A 186 10.00 14.60 15.53
C LEU A 186 9.75 15.15 16.93
N LYS A 187 9.79 14.31 17.97
CA LYS A 187 9.37 14.62 19.36
C LYS A 187 7.91 15.07 19.52
N CYS A 188 7.02 14.73 18.57
CA CYS A 188 5.58 15.05 18.60
C CYS A 188 4.90 14.71 19.94
N ASN A 189 5.42 13.68 20.61
CA ASN A 189 4.95 13.19 21.90
C ASN A 189 5.04 14.22 23.05
N GLU A 190 5.90 15.23 22.95
CA GLU A 190 6.08 16.25 24.00
C GLU A 190 4.99 17.35 23.96
N ILE A 191 4.27 17.47 22.86
CA ILE A 191 3.42 18.64 22.56
C ILE A 191 1.99 18.24 22.14
N LEU A 192 1.75 16.97 21.85
CA LEU A 192 0.41 16.37 21.87
C LEU A 192 0.22 15.55 23.17
N PRO A 193 0.20 16.17 24.36
CA PRO A 193 0.05 15.44 25.62
C PRO A 193 -1.37 14.87 25.72
N GLY A 194 -1.53 13.56 25.50
CA GLY A 194 -2.80 12.87 25.77
C GLY A 194 -3.13 11.67 24.90
N LYS A 195 -2.47 11.47 23.76
CA LYS A 195 -2.75 10.29 22.92
C LYS A 195 -1.84 9.13 23.32
N LYS A 196 -2.42 8.25 24.14
CA LYS A 196 -1.79 7.04 24.67
C LYS A 196 -1.20 6.20 23.54
N ASN A 197 -0.02 5.66 23.80
CA ASN A 197 0.64 4.61 23.05
C ASN A 197 -0.35 3.50 22.65
N HIS A 198 -0.82 3.50 21.41
CA HIS A 198 -1.31 2.27 20.79
C HIS A 198 -0.09 1.45 20.36
N LYS A 199 0.59 0.88 21.36
CA LYS A 199 1.37 -0.34 21.14
C LYS A 199 0.39 -1.35 20.55
N LYS A 200 0.57 -1.73 19.29
CA LYS A 200 -0.09 -2.92 18.76
C LYS A 200 0.39 -4.12 19.58
N SER A 201 -0.47 -4.59 20.46
CA SER A 201 -0.46 -5.96 20.94
C SER A 201 -1.22 -6.79 19.89
N ARG A 202 -0.49 -7.46 19.00
CA ARG A 202 -0.67 -8.85 18.55
C ARG A 202 0.11 -9.11 17.28
#